data_AF-A0A3Q0JCY3-F1
#
_entry.id   AF-A0A3Q0JCY3-F1
#
_cell.length_a   1.000
_cell.length_b   1.000
_cell.length_c   1.000
_cell.angle_alpha   90.00
_cell.angle_beta   90.00
_cell.angle_gamma   90.00
#
_symmetry.space_group_name_H-M   'P 1'
#
loop_
_entity.id
_entity.type
_entity.pdbx_description
1 polymer ?
#
loop_
_entity_poly.entity_id
_entity_poly.type
_entity_poly.pdbx_seq_one_letter_code
_entity_poly.pdbx_strand_id
1 'polypeptide(L)' 'MKRFLVVAGVEEYTSQFLCQRIDLDALLILSDEDFKELGIPMGPRKKLRRALDERRRDLACPGDFVDSKL' A
#
# COMPACT_ATOMS: atom_id res chain seq x y z
N MET A 1 1.26 -4.26 7.92
CA MET A 1 0.08 -4.33 7.04
C MET A 1 -1.05 -3.39 7.48
N LYS A 2 -1.84 -3.69 8.53
CA LYS A 2 -3.05 -2.92 8.89
C LYS A 2 -2.88 -1.40 8.94
N ARG A 3 -1.86 -0.89 9.64
CA ARG A 3 -1.59 0.57 9.74
C ARG A 3 -1.36 1.23 8.38
N PHE A 4 -0.63 0.55 7.49
CA PHE A 4 -0.35 1.05 6.13
C PHE A 4 -1.65 1.20 5.33
N LEU A 5 -2.53 0.19 5.37
CA LEU A 5 -3.80 0.21 4.66
C LEU A 5 -4.77 1.27 5.21
N VAL A 6 -4.77 1.50 6.53
CA VAL A 6 -5.54 2.59 7.17
C VAL A 6 -5.07 3.97 6.68
N VAL A 7 -3.76 4.22 6.67
CA VAL A 7 -3.22 5.50 6.17
C VAL A 7 -3.51 5.69 4.68
N ALA A 8 -3.49 4.61 3.90
CA ALA A 8 -3.87 4.61 2.49
C ALA A 8 -5.39 4.73 2.26
N GLY A 9 -6.22 4.61 3.31
CA GLY A 9 -7.69 4.69 3.24
C GLY A 9 -8.32 3.56 2.43
N VAL A 10 -7.81 2.34 2.64
CA VAL A 10 -8.17 1.07 2.00
C VAL A 10 -8.12 -0.10 3.01
N GLU A 11 -8.39 0.18 4.28
CA GLU A 11 -8.32 -0.80 5.37
C GLU A 11 -9.33 -1.95 5.22
N GLU A 12 -10.38 -1.77 4.43
CA GLU A 12 -11.38 -2.80 4.12
C GLU A 12 -10.76 -4.05 3.47
N TYR A 13 -9.61 -3.91 2.80
CA TYR A 13 -8.88 -5.02 2.16
C TYR A 13 -7.94 -5.77 3.12
N THR A 14 -7.83 -5.37 4.40
CA THR A 14 -6.89 -5.97 5.36
C THR A 14 -7.10 -7.49 5.46
N SER A 15 -8.35 -7.93 5.65
CA SER A 15 -8.65 -9.37 5.78
C SER A 15 -8.35 -10.12 4.49
N GLN A 16 -8.66 -9.52 3.33
CA GLN A 16 -8.40 -10.13 2.04
C GLN A 16 -6.90 -10.40 1.82
N PHE A 17 -6.04 -9.40 2.06
CA PHE A 17 -4.59 -9.58 1.92
C PHE A 17 -4.05 -10.62 2.89
N LEU A 18 -4.51 -10.64 4.15
CA LEU A 18 -4.10 -11.64 5.13
C LEU A 18 -4.52 -13.06 4.73
N CYS A 19 -5.76 -13.25 4.28
CA CYS A 19 -6.26 -14.55 3.82
C CYS A 19 -5.46 -15.08 2.63
N GLN A 20 -4.99 -14.19 1.75
CA GLN A 20 -4.16 -14.55 0.60
C GLN A 20 -2.66 -14.62 0.93
N ARG A 21 -2.28 -14.46 2.20
CA ARG A 21 -0.90 -14.42 2.68
C ARG A 21 -0.03 -13.38 1.97
N ILE A 22 -0.64 -12.24 1.65
CA ILE A 22 0.03 -11.05 1.11
C ILE A 22 0.44 -10.19 2.31
N ASP A 23 1.73 -10.20 2.62
CA ASP A 23 2.35 -9.27 3.55
C ASP A 23 2.75 -7.95 2.86
N LEU A 24 3.44 -7.07 3.59
CA LEU A 24 3.76 -5.74 3.06
C LEU A 24 4.82 -5.79 1.95
N ASP A 25 5.72 -6.76 2.00
CA ASP A 25 6.78 -6.92 1.01
C ASP A 25 6.20 -7.53 -0.28
N ALA A 26 5.31 -8.52 -0.16
CA ALA A 26 4.52 -9.03 -1.26
C ALA A 26 3.64 -7.94 -1.90
N LEU A 27 2.97 -7.11 -1.08
CA LEU A 27 2.15 -6.00 -1.56
C LEU A 27 2.96 -4.99 -2.39
N LEU A 28 4.24 -4.78 -2.04
CA LEU A 28 5.15 -3.87 -2.75
C LEU A 28 5.56 -4.37 -4.13
N ILE A 29 5.37 -5.64 -4.48
CA ILE A 29 5.72 -6.18 -5.80
C ILE A 29 4.50 -6.47 -6.69
N LEU A 30 3.28 -6.34 -6.16
CA LEU A 30 2.06 -6.56 -6.95
C LEU A 30 1.92 -5.53 -8.08
N SER A 31 1.64 -6.06 -9.27
CA SER A 31 1.28 -5.33 -10.48
C SER A 31 -0.15 -4.82 -10.42
N ASP A 32 -0.55 -4.00 -11.40
CA ASP A 32 -1.92 -3.51 -11.49
C ASP A 32 -2.90 -4.61 -11.88
N GLU A 33 -2.40 -5.66 -12.55
CA GLU A 33 -3.19 -6.83 -12.94
C GLU A 33 -3.45 -7.74 -11.74
N ASP A 34 -2.45 -7.97 -10.88
CA ASP A 34 -2.64 -8.72 -9.63
C ASP A 34 -3.75 -8.09 -8.78
N PHE A 35 -3.79 -6.76 -8.68
CA PHE A 35 -4.87 -6.09 -7.97
C PHE A 35 -6.25 -6.24 -8.63
N LYS A 36 -6.33 -6.41 -9.95
CA LYS A 36 -7.59 -6.72 -10.64
C LYS A 36 -8.01 -8.16 -10.40
N GLU A 37 -7.08 -9.10 -10.40
CA GLU A 37 -7.34 -10.52 -10.07
C GLU A 37 -7.81 -10.68 -8.62
N LEU A 38 -7.30 -9.83 -7.73
CA LEU A 38 -7.81 -9.66 -6.37
C LEU A 38 -9.22 -9.02 -6.31
N GLY A 39 -9.82 -8.61 -7.44
CA GLY A 39 -11.15 -8.00 -7.47
C GLY A 39 -11.19 -6.58 -6.90
N ILE A 40 -10.05 -5.90 -6.79
CA ILE A 40 -10.00 -4.55 -6.23
C ILE A 40 -10.46 -3.53 -7.29
N PRO A 41 -11.48 -2.69 -7.00
CA PRO A 41 -11.95 -1.67 -7.93
C PRO A 41 -10.89 -0.59 -8.20
N MET A 42 -11.05 0.15 -9.31
CA MET A 42 -10.07 1.14 -9.77
C MET A 42 -9.72 2.21 -8.71
N GLY A 43 -10.69 2.69 -7.94
CA GLY A 43 -10.46 3.71 -6.91
C GLY A 43 -9.48 3.27 -5.81
N PRO A 44 -9.79 2.20 -5.05
CA PRO A 44 -8.87 1.63 -4.07
C PRO A 44 -7.53 1.19 -4.66
N ARG A 45 -7.49 0.65 -5.89
CA ARG A 45 -6.23 0.33 -6.57
C ARG A 45 -5.33 1.55 -6.75
N LYS A 46 -5.88 2.69 -7.20
CA LYS A 46 -5.12 3.94 -7.33
C LYS A 46 -4.59 4.45 -5.98
N LYS A 47 -5.37 4.32 -4.90
CA LYS A 47 -4.92 4.67 -3.54
C LYS A 47 -3.75 3.80 -3.09
N LEU A 48 -3.86 2.48 -3.27
CA LEU A 48 -2.79 1.52 -2.96
C LEU A 48 -1.52 1.85 -3.73
N ARG A 49 -1.61 2.04 -5.06
CA ARG A 49 -0.45 2.35 -5.89
C ARG A 49 0.28 3.60 -5.42
N ARG A 50 -0.46 4.69 -5.16
CA ARG A 50 0.12 5.94 -4.65
C ARG A 50 0.87 5.71 -3.33
N ALA A 51 0.25 5.04 -2.37
CA ALA A 51 0.85 4.77 -1.06
C ALA A 51 2.09 3.85 -1.15
N LEU A 52 2.07 2.87 -2.06
CA LEU A 52 3.22 1.98 -2.29
C LEU A 52 4.38 2.73 -2.96
N ASP A 53 4.10 3.62 -3.91
CA ASP A 53 5.14 4.42 -4.57
C ASP A 53 5.74 5.49 -3.64
N GLU A 54 4.94 6.09 -2.75
CA GLU A 54 5.43 6.91 -1.63
C GLU A 54 6.36 6.10 -0.73
N ARG A 55 5.91 4.94 -0.25
CA ARG A 55 6.72 4.06 0.59
C ARG A 55 8.04 3.62 -0.07
N ARG A 56 8.04 3.32 -1.37
CA ARG A 56 9.25 2.95 -2.12
C ARG A 56 10.24 4.12 -2.18
N ARG A 57 9.75 5.35 -2.37
CA ARG A 57 10.59 6.54 -2.35
C ARG A 57 11.22 6.76 -0.97
N ASP A 58 10.44 6.64 0.09
CA ASP A 58 10.93 6.82 1.47
C ASP A 58 11.97 5.75 1.86
N LEU A 59 11.82 4.52 1.36
CA LEU A 59 12.80 3.44 1.58
C LEU A 59 14.08 3.62 0.74
N ALA A 60 13.96 4.13 -0.48
CA ALA A 60 15.11 4.34 -1.37
C ALA A 60 15.91 5.61 -1.02
N CYS A 61 15.24 6.63 -0.50
CA CYS A 61 15.83 7.88 -0.05
C CYS A 61 15.26 8.21 1.33
N PRO A 62 15.89 7.76 2.42
CA PRO A 62 15.59 8.29 3.74
C PRO A 62 16.01 9.76 3.73
N GLY A 63 15.08 10.66 3.37
CA GLY A 63 15.33 12.09 3.28
C GLY A 63 15.82 12.65 4.62
N ASP A 64 16.39 13.86 4.57
CA ASP A 64 16.78 14.59 5.78
C ASP A 64 15.58 14.69 6.74
N PHE A 65 15.83 14.57 8.04
CA PHE A 65 14.80 14.63 9.07
C PHE A 65 14.11 16.01 9.04
N VAL A 66 12.99 16.11 8.33
CA VAL A 66 12.16 17.32 8.31
C VAL A 66 11.09 17.16 9.40
N ASP A 67 11.10 18.07 10.38
CA ASP A 67 10.06 18.12 11.40
C ASP A 67 8.68 18.27 10.74
N SER A 68 7.80 17.30 10.96
CA SER A 68 6.38 17.45 10.62
C SER A 68 5.76 18.42 11.60
N LYS A 69 5.50 19.66 11.16
CA LYS A 69 4.73 20.64 11.94
C LYS A 69 3.29 20.12 12.06
N LEU A 70 2.87 19.83 13.29
CA LEU A 70 1.49 19.53 13.65
C LEU A 70 0.66 20.80 13.76
#